data_AF-B8FUB7-F1
#
_entry.id   AF-B8FUB7-F1
#
_cell.length_a   1.000
_cell.length_b   1.000
_cell.length_c   1.000
_cell.angle_alpha   90.00
_cell.angle_beta   90.00
_cell.angle_gamma   90.00
#
_symmetry.space_group_name_H-M   'P 1'
#
loop_
_entity.id
_entity.type
_entity.pdbx_description
1 polymer ?
#
loop_
_entity_poly.entity_id
_entity_poly.type
_entity_poly.pdbx_seq_one_letter_code
_entity_poly.pdbx_strand_id
1 'polypeptide(L)'
;MLKDKKIMPGVTAVIILIVIAAISISFISGPKEGEYKIPIEPTIAEWSSDQNMGAHLPILDYASDNIVIFHSYFGLFVYNLDSQKLIRSLNLQSIGCADDSCVVSVSKDENTVQLHPGDSESMYVYTISKNNLVKAAYKPMEEPFDGLVSILDVMDFDKIGNYSHNAVIFNNGEFGCLRASEWTVSSLTYVRGDRVHELFKQK
;
A
#
# COMPACT_ATOMS: atom_id res chain seq x y z
N MET A 1 89.06 -2.60 -57.81
CA MET A 1 88.38 -3.83 -58.29
C MET A 1 86.91 -3.70 -57.92
N LEU A 2 86.02 -3.95 -58.90
CA LEU A 2 84.56 -4.12 -58.82
C LEU A 2 84.05 -4.55 -57.42
N LYS A 3 82.91 -4.12 -56.87
CA LYS A 3 81.59 -3.88 -57.47
C LYS A 3 80.65 -3.35 -56.37
N ASP A 4 79.75 -2.42 -56.74
CA ASP A 4 78.53 -2.13 -55.99
C ASP A 4 77.61 -3.36 -55.89
N LYS A 5 76.95 -3.54 -54.74
CA LYS A 5 75.64 -4.20 -54.66
C LYS A 5 74.83 -3.59 -53.52
N LYS A 6 73.85 -2.76 -53.90
CA LYS A 6 72.74 -2.31 -53.04
C LYS A 6 71.90 -3.51 -52.60
N ILE A 7 71.56 -3.56 -51.32
CA ILE A 7 70.39 -4.29 -50.79
C ILE A 7 69.61 -3.31 -49.88
N MET A 8 68.29 -3.45 -49.96
CA MET A 8 67.18 -2.52 -49.72
C MET A 8 66.92 -2.13 -48.24
N PRO A 9 66.00 -1.16 -47.99
CA PRO A 9 65.85 -0.48 -46.71
C PRO A 9 65.08 -1.34 -45.70
N GLY A 10 65.72 -1.62 -44.57
CA GLY A 10 65.13 -2.33 -43.43
C GLY A 10 64.84 -1.35 -42.30
N VAL A 11 63.63 -0.80 -42.33
CA VAL A 11 62.87 -0.15 -41.26
C VAL A 11 63.49 -0.32 -39.86
N THR A 12 64.18 0.72 -39.35
CA THR A 12 64.44 0.82 -37.92
C THR A 12 63.26 1.56 -37.30
N ALA A 13 62.46 0.81 -36.55
CA ALA A 13 61.17 1.19 -36.02
C ALA A 13 61.24 2.44 -35.13
N VAL A 14 60.46 3.46 -35.47
CA VAL A 14 60.06 4.51 -34.53
C VAL A 14 58.99 3.90 -33.64
N ILE A 15 59.32 3.61 -32.39
CA ILE A 15 58.36 3.17 -31.37
C ILE A 15 57.56 4.43 -30.96
N ILE A 16 56.43 4.65 -31.62
CA ILE A 16 55.42 5.60 -31.15
C ILE A 16 54.68 4.91 -30.00
N LEU A 17 54.96 5.34 -28.78
CA LEU A 17 54.19 4.98 -27.59
C LEU A 17 52.79 5.60 -27.70
N ILE A 18 51.86 4.89 -28.33
CA ILE A 18 50.43 5.18 -28.20
C ILE A 18 50.02 4.62 -26.84
N VAL A 19 49.98 5.50 -25.83
CA VAL A 19 49.30 5.20 -24.57
C VAL A 19 47.81 5.14 -24.89
N ILE A 20 47.32 3.95 -25.23
CA ILE A 20 45.88 3.68 -25.22
C ILE A 20 45.51 3.67 -23.74
N ALA A 21 45.08 4.82 -23.23
CA ALA A 21 44.29 4.86 -22.02
C ALA A 21 43.08 3.98 -22.33
N ALA A 22 43.05 2.78 -21.75
CA ALA A 22 41.84 2.01 -21.64
C ALA A 22 40.89 2.88 -20.80
N ILE A 23 40.12 3.71 -21.49
CA ILE A 23 38.87 4.20 -20.96
C ILE A 23 38.09 2.91 -20.77
N SER A 24 38.17 2.39 -19.55
CA SER A 24 37.10 1.58 -19.01
C SER A 24 35.91 2.52 -19.12
N ILE A 25 35.20 2.40 -20.24
CA ILE A 25 33.82 2.81 -20.32
C ILE A 25 33.19 1.85 -19.32
N SER A 26 33.22 2.22 -18.05
CA SER A 26 32.19 1.83 -17.13
C SER A 26 30.93 2.09 -17.93
N PHE A 27 30.25 1.02 -18.33
CA PHE A 27 28.84 1.12 -18.60
C PHE A 27 28.30 1.78 -17.34
N ILE A 28 28.11 3.10 -17.41
CA ILE A 28 27.18 3.78 -16.54
C ILE A 28 25.90 3.09 -16.95
N SER A 29 25.56 2.02 -16.22
CA SER A 29 24.19 1.57 -16.14
C SER A 29 23.42 2.88 -15.98
N GLY A 30 22.61 3.21 -16.99
CA GLY A 30 21.69 4.34 -16.88
C GLY A 30 21.00 4.26 -15.52
N PRO A 31 20.53 5.39 -14.97
CA PRO A 31 19.94 5.41 -13.63
C PRO A 31 19.05 4.19 -13.49
N LYS A 32 19.40 3.28 -12.53
CA LYS A 32 18.57 2.14 -12.19
C LYS A 32 17.16 2.68 -12.14
N GLU A 33 16.28 2.19 -13.00
CA GLU A 33 14.95 2.71 -13.26
C GLU A 33 14.35 3.17 -11.93
N GLY A 34 14.49 4.46 -11.68
CA GLY A 34 14.27 5.03 -10.37
C GLY A 34 12.77 5.12 -10.29
N GLU A 35 12.15 4.15 -9.63
CA GLU A 35 10.71 4.09 -9.43
C GLU A 35 10.23 5.48 -8.98
N TYR A 36 9.64 6.22 -9.91
CA TYR A 36 9.35 7.63 -9.70
C TYR A 36 8.25 7.72 -8.65
N LYS A 37 8.61 8.28 -7.49
CA LYS A 37 7.73 8.43 -6.33
C LYS A 37 7.35 9.89 -6.22
N ILE A 38 6.06 10.18 -6.39
CA ILE A 38 5.51 11.54 -6.30
C ILE A 38 4.85 11.68 -4.94
N PRO A 39 5.39 12.50 -4.02
CA PRO A 39 4.69 12.82 -2.79
C PRO A 39 3.37 13.53 -3.09
N ILE A 40 2.32 13.14 -2.38
CA ILE A 40 0.99 13.75 -2.44
C ILE A 40 0.62 14.14 -1.02
N GLU A 41 0.04 15.32 -0.84
CA GLU A 41 -0.48 15.75 0.44
C GLU A 41 -1.70 14.87 0.81
N PRO A 42 -1.65 14.11 1.92
CA PRO A 42 -2.80 13.33 2.36
C PRO A 42 -3.90 14.28 2.83
N THR A 43 -5.10 14.11 2.27
CA THR A 43 -6.28 14.85 2.70
C THR A 43 -7.11 14.01 3.67
N ILE A 44 -7.71 14.67 4.67
CA ILE A 44 -8.52 14.01 5.70
C ILE A 44 -9.86 13.60 5.09
N ALA A 45 -10.35 12.41 5.45
CA ALA A 45 -11.67 11.94 5.05
C ALA A 45 -12.78 12.78 5.69
N GLU A 46 -13.75 13.21 4.90
CA GLU A 46 -14.94 13.90 5.39
C GLU A 46 -16.07 12.89 5.61
N TRP A 47 -16.73 12.96 6.76
CA TRP A 47 -17.83 12.09 7.12
C TRP A 47 -18.79 12.80 8.09
N SER A 48 -20.06 12.40 8.10
CA SER A 48 -21.04 12.85 9.09
C SER A 48 -21.62 11.67 9.88
N SER A 49 -22.11 11.95 11.09
CA SER A 49 -22.65 10.94 12.02
C SER A 49 -23.83 10.16 11.42
N ASP A 50 -24.70 10.87 10.72
CA ASP A 50 -25.94 10.41 10.11
C ASP A 50 -25.78 9.92 8.66
N GLN A 51 -24.57 10.03 8.10
CA GLN A 51 -24.27 9.58 6.76
C GLN A 51 -24.60 8.09 6.61
N ASN A 52 -25.36 7.76 5.57
CA ASN A 52 -25.66 6.37 5.23
C ASN A 52 -24.40 5.67 4.67
N MET A 53 -24.15 4.43 5.07
CA MET A 53 -22.96 3.68 4.62
C MET A 53 -23.02 3.17 3.18
N GLY A 54 -24.12 3.41 2.47
CA GLY A 54 -24.32 2.98 1.08
C GLY A 54 -24.89 1.56 1.01
N ALA A 55 -24.56 0.86 -0.08
CA ALA A 55 -25.07 -0.49 -0.33
C ALA A 55 -24.39 -1.57 0.51
N HIS A 56 -23.17 -1.31 0.98
CA HIS A 56 -22.35 -2.26 1.74
C HIS A 56 -21.75 -1.58 2.96
N LEU A 57 -21.51 -2.36 4.01
CA LEU A 57 -20.70 -1.91 5.14
C LEU A 57 -19.27 -1.61 4.69
N PRO A 58 -18.54 -0.75 5.44
CA PRO A 58 -17.11 -0.57 5.21
C PRO A 58 -16.38 -1.92 5.19
N ILE A 59 -15.36 -1.99 4.35
CA ILE A 59 -14.55 -3.19 4.14
C ILE A 59 -13.47 -3.20 5.22
N LEU A 60 -13.40 -4.30 5.98
CA LEU A 60 -12.32 -4.53 6.93
C LEU A 60 -11.07 -4.96 6.14
N ASP A 61 -10.00 -4.18 6.26
CA ASP A 61 -8.73 -4.40 5.55
C ASP A 61 -7.66 -5.02 6.45
N TYR A 62 -7.71 -4.72 7.75
CA TYR A 62 -6.77 -5.22 8.74
C TYR A 62 -7.35 -5.12 10.14
N ALA A 63 -7.07 -6.10 10.99
CA ALA A 63 -7.26 -5.99 12.43
C ALA A 63 -6.17 -6.75 13.20
N SER A 64 -5.69 -6.14 14.28
CA SER A 64 -4.83 -6.77 15.28
C SER A 64 -5.38 -6.58 16.69
N ASP A 65 -4.57 -6.87 17.70
CA ASP A 65 -4.89 -6.52 19.09
C ASP A 65 -4.92 -4.99 19.32
N ASN A 66 -4.26 -4.20 18.47
CA ASN A 66 -4.00 -2.78 18.72
C ASN A 66 -4.76 -1.84 17.76
N ILE A 67 -5.00 -2.28 16.52
CA ILE A 67 -5.48 -1.42 15.45
C ILE A 67 -6.55 -2.10 14.59
N VAL A 68 -7.44 -1.29 14.03
CA VAL A 68 -8.38 -1.68 12.98
C VAL A 68 -8.20 -0.70 11.83
N ILE A 69 -8.05 -1.24 10.61
CA ILE A 69 -7.98 -0.47 9.38
C ILE A 69 -9.12 -0.95 8.49
N PHE A 70 -9.90 0.01 8.00
CA PHE A 70 -11.05 -0.24 7.16
C PHE A 70 -11.25 0.92 6.20
N HIS A 71 -11.89 0.65 5.08
CA HIS A 71 -12.25 1.67 4.11
C HIS A 71 -13.69 1.58 3.65
N SER A 72 -14.17 2.68 3.10
CA SER A 72 -15.44 2.78 2.41
C SER A 72 -15.37 3.90 1.37
N TYR A 73 -16.48 4.18 0.69
CA TYR A 73 -16.56 5.26 -0.30
C TYR A 73 -16.22 6.63 0.31
N PHE A 74 -16.40 6.79 1.63
CA PHE A 74 -16.12 8.02 2.37
C PHE A 74 -14.72 8.07 3.01
N GLY A 75 -13.84 7.10 2.73
CA GLY A 75 -12.42 7.18 3.08
C GLY A 75 -11.83 5.90 3.68
N LEU A 76 -10.53 5.97 3.97
CA LEU A 76 -9.77 4.98 4.74
C LEU A 76 -9.63 5.49 6.17
N PHE A 77 -9.80 4.61 7.15
CA PHE A 77 -9.78 4.94 8.56
C PHE A 77 -8.83 4.01 9.32
N VAL A 78 -8.08 4.59 10.25
CA VAL A 78 -7.19 3.85 11.15
C VAL A 78 -7.62 4.13 12.57
N TYR A 79 -8.14 3.12 13.23
CA TYR A 79 -8.64 3.20 14.60
C TYR A 79 -7.70 2.47 15.55
N ASN A 80 -7.26 3.15 16.61
CA ASN A 80 -6.47 2.53 17.67
C ASN A 80 -7.40 2.04 18.79
N LEU A 81 -7.32 0.73 19.09
CA LEU A 81 -8.22 0.04 20.02
C LEU A 81 -7.94 0.43 21.49
N ASP A 82 -6.68 0.69 21.84
CA ASP A 82 -6.28 1.08 23.20
C ASP A 82 -6.78 2.47 23.58
N SER A 83 -6.52 3.45 22.71
CA SER A 83 -6.93 4.85 22.92
C SER A 83 -8.37 5.13 22.50
N GLN A 84 -9.02 4.17 21.83
CA GLN A 84 -10.39 4.25 21.32
C GLN A 84 -10.63 5.48 20.42
N LYS A 85 -9.70 5.72 19.49
CA LYS A 85 -9.71 6.91 18.62
C LYS A 85 -9.36 6.55 17.20
N LEU A 86 -10.00 7.26 16.26
CA LEU A 86 -9.48 7.43 14.92
C LEU A 86 -8.18 8.22 15.00
N ILE A 87 -7.06 7.56 14.68
CA ILE A 87 -5.72 8.16 14.71
C ILE A 87 -5.28 8.64 13.33
N ARG A 88 -5.84 8.07 12.25
CA ARG A 88 -5.69 8.56 10.87
C ARG A 88 -6.98 8.39 10.09
N SER A 89 -7.11 9.23 9.07
CA SER A 89 -8.11 9.08 8.03
C SER A 89 -7.58 9.66 6.73
N LEU A 90 -7.89 9.04 5.60
CA LEU A 90 -7.47 9.47 4.28
C LEU A 90 -8.67 9.55 3.34
N ASN A 91 -8.83 10.67 2.64
CA ASN A 91 -9.84 10.84 1.60
C ASN A 91 -9.42 10.09 0.34
N LEU A 92 -10.04 8.93 0.13
CA LEU A 92 -9.77 8.09 -1.03
C LEU A 92 -10.37 8.59 -2.33
N GLN A 93 -11.43 9.41 -2.28
CA GLN A 93 -12.05 9.99 -3.46
C GLN A 93 -11.07 10.91 -4.21
N SER A 94 -10.23 11.63 -3.47
CA SER A 94 -9.21 12.53 -4.04
C SER A 94 -8.16 11.82 -4.91
N ILE A 95 -7.99 10.52 -4.72
CA ILE A 95 -7.02 9.68 -5.44
C ILE A 95 -7.68 8.64 -6.35
N GLY A 96 -9.02 8.70 -6.49
CA GLY A 96 -9.80 7.80 -7.34
C GLY A 96 -9.92 6.37 -6.81
N CYS A 97 -9.75 6.15 -5.50
CA CYS A 97 -9.71 4.83 -4.86
C CYS A 97 -10.81 4.68 -3.80
N ALA A 98 -11.99 5.26 -4.02
CA ALA A 98 -13.13 5.04 -3.13
C ALA A 98 -13.66 3.61 -3.34
N ASP A 99 -14.33 3.03 -2.34
CA ASP A 99 -15.13 1.78 -2.45
C ASP A 99 -14.43 0.50 -2.98
N ASP A 100 -15.22 -0.44 -3.51
CA ASP A 100 -14.84 -1.77 -3.98
C ASP A 100 -13.99 -1.74 -5.25
N SER A 101 -13.90 -0.59 -5.92
CA SER A 101 -12.95 -0.38 -7.02
C SER A 101 -11.49 -0.24 -6.57
N CYS A 102 -11.24 -0.08 -5.26
CA CYS A 102 -9.91 0.06 -4.69
C CYS A 102 -9.38 -1.27 -4.16
N VAL A 103 -8.27 -1.75 -4.71
CA VAL A 103 -7.54 -2.86 -4.11
C VAL A 103 -6.69 -2.32 -2.97
N VAL A 104 -7.05 -2.69 -1.74
CA VAL A 104 -6.35 -2.30 -0.52
C VAL A 104 -5.49 -3.46 -0.02
N SER A 105 -4.23 -3.18 0.28
CA SER A 105 -3.31 -4.13 0.91
C SER A 105 -2.60 -3.47 2.07
N VAL A 106 -2.55 -4.14 3.22
CA VAL A 106 -1.96 -3.60 4.45
C VAL A 106 -0.76 -4.44 4.81
N SER A 107 0.35 -3.81 5.21
CA SER A 107 1.54 -4.53 5.67
C SER A 107 1.31 -5.18 7.04
N LYS A 108 1.96 -6.32 7.29
CA LYS A 108 1.86 -7.05 8.57
C LYS A 108 2.28 -6.22 9.79
N ASP A 109 3.12 -5.22 9.59
CA ASP A 109 3.60 -4.28 10.62
C ASP A 109 2.64 -3.11 10.91
N GLU A 110 1.42 -3.13 10.36
CA GLU A 110 0.35 -2.15 10.59
C GLU A 110 0.63 -0.73 10.06
N ASN A 111 1.75 -0.51 9.37
CA ASN A 111 2.24 0.85 9.13
C ASN A 111 2.10 1.32 7.68
N THR A 112 1.94 0.40 6.73
CA THR A 112 1.85 0.71 5.30
C THR A 112 0.53 0.21 4.73
N VAL A 113 -0.19 1.10 4.05
CA VAL A 113 -1.36 0.76 3.25
C VAL A 113 -1.05 1.07 1.79
N GLN A 114 -1.14 0.06 0.93
CA GLN A 114 -1.10 0.21 -0.51
C GLN A 114 -2.53 0.29 -1.03
N LEU A 115 -2.78 1.29 -1.87
CA LEU A 115 -4.07 1.60 -2.45
C LEU A 115 -3.90 1.59 -3.96
N HIS A 116 -4.53 0.64 -4.62
CA HIS A 116 -4.46 0.50 -6.07
C HIS A 116 -5.85 0.70 -6.67
N PRO A 117 -6.10 1.83 -7.36
CA PRO A 117 -7.37 2.06 -8.01
C PRO A 117 -7.51 1.16 -9.24
N GLY A 118 -8.35 0.12 -9.16
CA GLY A 118 -8.72 -0.79 -10.25
C GLY A 118 -7.60 -1.09 -11.26
N ASP A 119 -7.82 -0.74 -12.52
CA ASP A 119 -6.90 -1.01 -13.63
C ASP A 119 -5.80 0.06 -13.80
N SER A 120 -5.53 0.89 -12.78
CA SER A 120 -4.51 1.94 -12.89
C SER A 120 -3.10 1.35 -12.99
N GLU A 121 -2.25 1.94 -13.83
CA GLU A 121 -0.81 1.64 -13.84
C GLU A 121 -0.08 2.21 -12.61
N SER A 122 -0.77 3.03 -11.81
CA SER A 122 -0.24 3.65 -10.59
C SER A 122 -0.93 3.12 -9.35
N MET A 123 -0.21 3.17 -8.24
CA MET A 123 -0.74 2.93 -6.90
C MET A 123 -0.36 4.10 -5.99
N TYR A 124 -0.96 4.09 -4.81
CA TYR A 124 -0.60 4.98 -3.72
C TYR A 124 -0.10 4.16 -2.53
N VAL A 125 0.95 4.63 -1.89
CA VAL A 125 1.52 4.03 -0.68
C VAL A 125 1.36 5.04 0.44
N TYR A 126 0.53 4.71 1.41
CA TYR A 126 0.27 5.50 2.60
C TYR A 126 1.07 4.93 3.78
N THR A 127 1.94 5.74 4.38
CA THR A 127 2.63 5.42 5.63
C THR A 127 1.90 6.05 6.81
N ILE A 128 1.26 5.22 7.62
CA ILE A 128 0.35 5.63 8.71
C ILE A 128 1.08 6.47 9.76
N SER A 129 2.22 5.99 10.27
CA SER A 129 3.00 6.68 11.31
C SER A 129 3.41 8.09 10.89
N LYS A 130 3.82 8.26 9.63
CA LYS A 130 4.32 9.52 9.06
C LYS A 130 3.22 10.42 8.50
N ASN A 131 1.98 9.91 8.39
CA ASN A 131 0.92 10.55 7.63
C ASN A 131 1.43 11.04 6.25
N ASN A 132 1.98 10.12 5.47
CA ASN A 132 2.61 10.42 4.19
C ASN A 132 1.99 9.57 3.09
N LEU A 133 1.67 10.18 1.96
CA LEU A 133 1.11 9.50 0.78
C LEU A 133 2.04 9.71 -0.41
N VAL A 134 2.35 8.63 -1.11
CA VAL A 134 3.22 8.65 -2.30
C VAL A 134 2.51 7.93 -3.43
N LYS A 135 2.45 8.56 -4.60
CA LYS A 135 2.08 7.88 -5.85
C LYS A 135 3.30 7.24 -6.48
N ALA A 136 3.17 6.00 -6.91
CA ALA A 136 4.21 5.22 -7.58
C ALA A 136 3.60 4.35 -8.68
N ALA A 137 4.45 3.77 -9.54
CA ALA A 137 4.01 2.69 -10.44
C ALA A 137 3.46 1.51 -9.63
N TYR A 138 2.41 0.86 -10.11
CA TYR A 138 1.81 -0.27 -9.41
C TYR A 138 2.78 -1.44 -9.32
N LYS A 139 2.92 -1.97 -8.11
CA LYS A 139 3.55 -3.26 -7.81
C LYS A 139 2.80 -3.88 -6.63
N PRO A 140 2.42 -5.16 -6.68
CA PRO A 140 1.81 -5.82 -5.53
C PRO A 140 2.68 -5.68 -4.28
N MET A 141 2.06 -5.47 -3.13
CA MET A 141 2.76 -5.47 -1.84
C MET A 141 3.48 -6.80 -1.63
N GLU A 142 4.76 -6.72 -1.24
CA GLU A 142 5.49 -7.89 -0.76
C GLU A 142 5.01 -8.21 0.66
N GLU A 143 4.60 -9.47 0.89
CA GLU A 143 4.10 -9.95 2.20
C GLU A 143 2.96 -9.11 2.80
N PRO A 144 1.82 -8.95 2.10
CA PRO A 144 0.67 -8.29 2.68
C PRO A 144 0.13 -9.09 3.87
N PHE A 145 -0.66 -8.43 4.71
CA PHE A 145 -1.56 -9.12 5.63
C PHE A 145 -2.56 -9.97 4.85
N ASP A 146 -2.60 -11.25 5.15
CA ASP A 146 -3.42 -12.27 4.51
C ASP A 146 -4.38 -12.96 5.49
N GLY A 147 -4.57 -12.38 6.67
CA GLY A 147 -5.41 -12.93 7.74
C GLY A 147 -6.91 -12.64 7.63
N LEU A 148 -7.36 -12.09 6.49
CA LEU A 148 -8.78 -11.86 6.24
C LEU A 148 -9.47 -13.17 5.82
N VAL A 149 -10.61 -13.45 6.44
CA VAL A 149 -11.52 -14.55 6.06
C VAL A 149 -12.88 -14.00 5.71
N SER A 150 -13.68 -14.79 4.98
CA SER A 150 -15.08 -14.44 4.74
C SER A 150 -15.85 -14.48 6.06
N ILE A 151 -16.76 -13.53 6.27
CA ILE A 151 -17.68 -13.55 7.41
C ILE A 151 -18.54 -14.83 7.43
N LEU A 152 -18.78 -15.42 6.25
CA LEU A 152 -19.50 -16.68 6.10
C LEU A 152 -18.75 -17.89 6.67
N ASP A 153 -17.43 -17.78 6.85
CA ASP A 153 -16.62 -18.86 7.41
C ASP A 153 -16.71 -18.89 8.95
N VAL A 154 -17.19 -17.82 9.57
CA VAL A 154 -17.24 -17.65 11.04
C VAL A 154 -18.65 -17.40 11.58
N MET A 155 -19.64 -17.14 10.72
CA MET A 155 -21.00 -16.81 11.11
C MET A 155 -22.04 -17.37 10.13
N ASP A 156 -23.19 -17.80 10.67
CA ASP A 156 -24.33 -18.26 9.87
C ASP A 156 -24.89 -17.14 8.97
N PHE A 157 -25.24 -17.48 7.72
CA PHE A 157 -25.72 -16.54 6.71
C PHE A 157 -26.94 -15.72 7.14
N ASP A 158 -27.83 -16.27 7.96
CA ASP A 158 -29.02 -15.58 8.47
C ASP A 158 -28.70 -14.45 9.48
N LYS A 159 -27.44 -14.36 9.93
CA LYS A 159 -26.99 -13.39 10.95
C LYS A 159 -26.07 -12.30 10.40
N ILE A 160 -25.63 -12.38 9.14
CA ILE A 160 -24.56 -11.51 8.61
C ILE A 160 -25.05 -10.14 8.12
N GLY A 161 -26.35 -9.89 8.00
CA GLY A 161 -26.89 -8.73 7.27
C GLY A 161 -26.39 -7.36 7.76
N ASN A 162 -25.85 -7.30 8.97
CA ASN A 162 -25.31 -6.10 9.61
C ASN A 162 -23.79 -6.20 9.91
N TYR A 163 -23.07 -7.09 9.23
CA TYR A 163 -21.63 -7.32 9.41
C TYR A 163 -20.85 -7.10 8.12
N SER A 164 -19.57 -6.72 8.25
CA SER A 164 -18.66 -6.64 7.10
C SER A 164 -18.48 -8.00 6.42
N HIS A 165 -18.19 -7.98 5.12
CA HIS A 165 -17.87 -9.20 4.36
C HIS A 165 -16.63 -9.93 4.87
N ASN A 166 -15.68 -9.18 5.43
CA ASN A 166 -14.43 -9.73 5.96
C ASN A 166 -14.43 -9.78 7.49
N ALA A 167 -13.73 -10.77 8.03
CA ALA A 167 -13.37 -10.90 9.43
C ALA A 167 -11.89 -11.30 9.58
N VAL A 168 -11.37 -11.26 10.80
CA VAL A 168 -10.03 -11.78 11.16
C VAL A 168 -10.18 -12.79 12.28
N ILE A 169 -9.59 -13.98 12.14
CA ILE A 169 -9.54 -15.00 13.20
C ILE A 169 -8.23 -14.84 13.98
N PHE A 170 -8.33 -14.75 15.30
CA PHE A 170 -7.20 -14.58 16.21
C PHE A 170 -6.75 -15.93 16.80
N ASN A 171 -5.52 -15.97 17.31
CA ASN A 171 -4.92 -17.20 17.86
C ASN A 171 -5.70 -17.81 19.04
N ASN A 172 -6.52 -17.01 19.73
CA ASN A 172 -7.41 -17.47 20.80
C ASN A 172 -8.74 -18.03 20.30
N GLY A 173 -8.95 -18.10 18.97
CA GLY A 173 -10.18 -18.58 18.33
C GLY A 173 -11.29 -17.54 18.24
N GLU A 174 -11.11 -16.34 18.79
CA GLU A 174 -12.05 -15.23 18.56
C GLU A 174 -11.94 -14.73 17.13
N PHE A 175 -13.03 -14.21 16.59
CA PHE A 175 -12.98 -13.43 15.35
C PHE A 175 -13.32 -11.96 15.61
N GLY A 176 -12.69 -11.08 14.83
CA GLY A 176 -12.96 -9.65 14.79
C GLY A 176 -13.60 -9.24 13.48
N CYS A 177 -14.64 -8.42 13.52
CA CYS A 177 -15.35 -7.94 12.33
C CYS A 177 -15.95 -6.55 12.55
N LEU A 178 -16.36 -5.88 11.47
CA LEU A 178 -17.17 -4.67 11.57
C LEU A 178 -18.64 -5.05 11.65
N ARG A 179 -19.39 -4.27 12.41
CA ARG A 179 -20.83 -4.42 12.58
C ARG A 179 -21.48 -3.05 12.67
N ALA A 180 -22.66 -2.89 12.10
CA ALA A 180 -23.47 -1.70 12.34
C ALA A 180 -24.84 -2.06 12.91
N SER A 181 -25.30 -1.34 13.93
CA SER A 181 -26.68 -1.50 14.42
C SER A 181 -27.69 -0.79 13.52
N GLU A 182 -27.25 0.28 12.86
CA GLU A 182 -28.00 1.04 11.88
C GLU A 182 -27.13 1.20 10.62
N TRP A 183 -27.70 1.59 9.48
CA TRP A 183 -26.91 1.80 8.27
C TRP A 183 -26.26 3.21 8.23
N THR A 184 -25.90 3.75 9.40
CA THR A 184 -25.34 5.10 9.59
C THR A 184 -23.93 5.05 10.17
N VAL A 185 -23.01 5.91 9.70
CA VAL A 185 -21.58 5.92 10.11
C VAL A 185 -21.38 5.85 11.64
N SER A 186 -22.17 6.61 12.41
CA SER A 186 -22.05 6.64 13.87
C SER A 186 -22.40 5.33 14.58
N SER A 187 -23.14 4.45 13.92
CA SER A 187 -23.49 3.13 14.46
C SER A 187 -22.49 2.03 14.11
N LEU A 188 -21.43 2.36 13.35
CA LEU A 188 -20.38 1.41 13.01
C LEU A 188 -19.51 1.09 14.22
N THR A 189 -19.35 -0.21 14.45
CA THR A 189 -18.54 -0.77 15.52
C THR A 189 -17.56 -1.79 14.99
N TYR A 190 -16.43 -1.95 15.67
CA TYR A 190 -15.62 -3.15 15.58
C TYR A 190 -15.96 -4.07 16.76
N VAL A 191 -16.20 -5.35 16.47
CA VAL A 191 -16.57 -6.36 17.45
C VAL A 191 -15.53 -7.47 17.43
N ARG A 192 -15.05 -7.87 18.61
CA ARG A 192 -14.19 -9.04 18.81
C ARG A 192 -14.52 -9.71 20.14
N GLY A 193 -15.02 -10.94 20.09
CA GLY A 193 -15.55 -11.62 21.28
C GLY A 193 -16.61 -10.74 21.96
N ASP A 194 -16.45 -10.50 23.26
CA ASP A 194 -17.34 -9.62 24.04
C ASP A 194 -17.00 -8.11 23.93
N ARG A 195 -15.93 -7.75 23.22
CA ARG A 195 -15.49 -6.36 23.08
C ARG A 195 -16.19 -5.69 21.90
N VAL A 196 -16.72 -4.49 22.16
CA VAL A 196 -17.36 -3.64 21.15
C VAL A 196 -16.72 -2.26 21.21
N HIS A 197 -16.22 -1.79 20.07
CA HIS A 197 -15.59 -0.48 19.92
C HIS A 197 -16.40 0.35 18.93
N GLU A 198 -17.00 1.44 19.40
CA GLU A 198 -17.59 2.48 18.53
C GLU A 198 -16.47 3.20 17.77
N LEU A 199 -16.52 3.14 16.44
CA LEU A 199 -15.44 3.62 15.59
C LEU A 199 -15.54 5.13 15.32
N PHE A 200 -16.77 5.67 15.32
CA PHE A 200 -17.08 7.07 15.06
C PHE A 200 -17.84 7.68 16.24
N LYS A 201 -17.12 7.95 17.34
CA LYS A 201 -17.67 8.77 18.43
C LYS A 201 -17.67 10.24 18.01
N GLN A 202 -18.75 10.97 18.31
CA GLN A 202 -18.78 12.42 18.15
C GLN A 202 -17.64 13.04 18.99
N LYS A 203 -16.91 13.98 18.40
CA LYS A 203 -15.88 14.77 19.10
C LYS A 203 -16.48 15.70 20.12
#